data_AF-A0A8T6DIJ1-F1
#
_entry.id   AF-A0A8T6DIJ1-F1
#
_cell.length_a   1.000
_cell.length_b   1.000
_cell.length_c   1.000
_cell.angle_alpha   90.00
_cell.angle_beta   90.00
_cell.angle_gamma   90.00
#
_symmetry.space_group_name_H-M   'P 1'
#
loop_
_entity.id
_entity.type
_entity.pdbx_description
1 polymer ?
#
loop_
_entity_poly.entity_id
_entity_poly.type
_entity_poly.pdbx_seq_one_letter_code
_entity_poly.pdbx_strand_id
1 'polypeptide(L)'
;MMDKETIETLITDILGCEGMLLVIDSGGAVSEMHAPPMVTTEFAGRWANIEAGEWHIHLDMDSIAGAQFVENSNHAHESSKAKLY
;
A
#
# COMPACT_ATOMS: atom_id res chain seq x y z
N MET A 1 -15.10 11.51 1.19
CA MET A 1 -13.74 11.45 0.64
C MET A 1 -12.81 11.52 1.84
N MET A 2 -11.87 10.57 1.97
CA MET A 2 -10.86 10.64 3.04
C MET A 2 -9.99 11.88 2.78
N ASP A 3 -9.63 12.61 3.84
CA ASP A 3 -8.66 13.69 3.71
C ASP A 3 -7.25 13.12 3.50
N LYS A 4 -6.36 13.97 2.98
CA LYS A 4 -5.00 13.59 2.62
C LYS A 4 -4.21 13.04 3.83
N GLU A 5 -4.33 13.69 4.99
CA GLU A 5 -3.62 13.30 6.22
C GLU A 5 -4.03 11.89 6.68
N THR A 6 -5.30 11.54 6.55
CA THR A 6 -5.81 10.19 6.84
C THR A 6 -5.20 9.15 5.90
N ILE A 7 -5.07 9.45 4.60
CA ILE A 7 -4.48 8.53 3.63
C ILE A 7 -2.97 8.38 3.87
N GLU A 8 -2.25 9.48 4.13
CA GLU A 8 -0.82 9.45 4.47
C GLU A 8 -0.57 8.58 5.71
N THR A 9 -1.35 8.79 6.78
CA THR A 9 -1.30 7.99 8.00
C THR A 9 -1.56 6.51 7.72
N LEU A 10 -2.61 6.20 6.94
CA LEU A 10 -2.95 4.84 6.58
C LEU A 10 -1.82 4.13 5.82
N ILE A 11 -1.19 4.81 4.86
CA ILE A 11 -0.05 4.28 4.10
C ILE A 11 1.11 3.98 5.04
N THR A 12 1.48 4.93 5.91
CA THR A 12 2.58 4.74 6.85
C THR A 12 2.32 3.59 7.83
N ASP A 13 1.12 3.49 8.39
CA ASP A 13 0.76 2.45 9.34
C ASP A 13 0.80 1.05 8.70
N ILE A 14 0.28 0.92 7.47
CA ILE A 14 0.30 -0.36 6.73
C ILE A 14 1.74 -0.75 6.39
N LEU A 15 2.56 0.18 5.89
CA LEU A 15 3.95 -0.09 5.54
C LEU A 15 4.84 -0.41 6.75
N GLY A 16 4.45 0.05 7.94
CA GLY A 16 5.10 -0.29 9.20
C GLY A 16 4.78 -1.70 9.72
N CYS A 17 3.83 -2.42 9.12
CA CYS A 17 3.49 -3.78 9.53
C CYS A 17 4.53 -4.79 9.03
N GLU A 18 5.03 -5.65 9.92
CA GLU A 18 5.92 -6.75 9.54
C GLU A 18 5.23 -7.73 8.58
N GLY A 19 5.99 -8.23 7.61
CA GLY A 19 5.51 -9.25 6.66
C GLY A 19 4.53 -8.72 5.62
N MET A 20 4.44 -7.41 5.42
CA MET A 20 3.55 -6.81 4.42
C MET A 20 3.96 -7.21 2.98
N LEU A 21 2.96 -7.58 2.18
CA LEU A 21 3.09 -7.82 0.74
C LEU A 21 2.37 -6.70 -0.01
N LEU A 22 3.14 -5.93 -0.79
CA LEU A 22 2.63 -4.88 -1.66
C LEU A 22 2.32 -5.47 -3.03
N VAL A 23 1.13 -5.18 -3.55
CA VAL A 23 0.64 -5.69 -4.82
C VAL A 23 0.14 -4.53 -5.67
N ILE A 24 0.71 -4.38 -6.87
CA ILE A 24 0.29 -3.38 -7.86
C ILE A 24 -0.20 -4.12 -9.10
N ASP A 25 -1.44 -3.86 -9.50
CA ASP A 25 -2.09 -4.50 -10.64
C ASP A 25 -2.40 -3.46 -11.73
N SER A 26 -2.10 -3.83 -12.98
CA SER A 26 -2.35 -3.04 -14.19
C SER A 26 -3.36 -3.68 -15.15
N GLY A 27 -4.04 -4.75 -14.74
CA GLY A 27 -5.07 -5.46 -15.52
C GLY A 27 -4.54 -6.55 -16.45
N GLY A 28 -3.22 -6.70 -16.57
CA GLY A 28 -2.58 -7.76 -17.36
C GLY A 28 -1.23 -8.24 -16.80
N ALA A 29 -0.71 -7.56 -15.78
CA ALA A 29 0.48 -7.93 -15.05
C ALA A 29 0.36 -7.41 -13.62
N VAL A 30 0.95 -8.18 -12.70
CA VAL A 30 1.00 -7.85 -11.27
C VAL A 30 2.46 -7.80 -10.84
N SER A 31 2.80 -6.75 -10.09
CA SER A 31 4.06 -6.65 -9.37
C SER A 31 3.81 -6.89 -7.89
N GLU A 32 4.56 -7.83 -7.32
CA GLU A 32 4.46 -8.21 -5.90
C GLU A 32 5.81 -7.99 -5.22
N MET A 33 5.80 -7.30 -4.09
CA MET A 33 7.02 -6.93 -3.38
C MET A 33 6.83 -7.05 -1.88
N HIS A 34 7.74 -7.77 -1.22
CA HIS A 34 7.75 -7.81 0.23
C HIS A 34 8.35 -6.52 0.79
N ALA A 35 7.64 -5.91 1.74
CA ALA A 35 8.17 -4.80 2.51
C ALA A 35 9.24 -5.32 3.49
N PRO A 36 10.49 -4.84 3.40
CA PRO A 36 11.46 -5.10 4.46
C PRO A 36 11.10 -4.29 5.72
N PRO A 37 11.76 -4.54 6.86
CA PRO A 37 11.51 -3.78 8.10
C PRO A 37 11.74 -2.26 8.00
N MET A 38 12.49 -1.81 6.99
CA MET A 38 12.71 -0.39 6.73
C MET A 38 12.16 -0.03 5.35
N VAL A 39 10.98 0.58 5.33
CA VAL A 39 10.39 1.23 4.16
C VAL A 39 10.41 2.73 4.39
N THR A 40 10.95 3.48 3.43
CA THR A 40 10.89 4.94 3.47
C THR A 40 9.66 5.40 2.70
N THR A 41 8.90 6.33 3.27
CA THR A 41 7.79 6.99 2.57
C THR A 41 7.99 8.50 2.61
N GLU A 42 8.04 9.12 1.44
CA GLU A 42 8.06 10.59 1.30
C GLU A 42 6.76 11.06 0.63
N PHE A 43 6.07 11.98 1.28
CA PHE A 43 4.88 12.63 0.72
C PHE A 43 5.26 14.00 0.14
N ALA A 44 5.17 14.15 -1.19
CA ALA A 44 5.55 15.38 -1.89
C ALA A 44 4.52 15.72 -2.99
N GLY A 45 3.82 16.85 -2.81
CA GLY A 45 2.76 17.25 -3.73
C GLY A 45 1.63 16.22 -3.76
N ARG A 46 1.38 15.64 -4.94
CA ARG A 46 0.38 14.58 -5.16
C ARG A 46 0.92 13.16 -4.99
N TRP A 47 2.21 12.99 -4.72
CA TRP A 47 2.87 11.69 -4.72
C TRP A 47 3.17 11.20 -3.31
N ALA A 48 2.92 9.92 -3.07
CA ALA A 48 3.62 9.15 -2.05
C ALA A 48 4.71 8.33 -2.75
N ASN A 49 5.97 8.64 -2.46
CA ASN A 49 7.13 7.91 -2.94
C ASN A 49 7.52 6.89 -1.87
N ILE A 50 7.35 5.61 -2.17
CA ILE A 50 7.60 4.51 -1.25
C ILE A 50 8.81 3.75 -1.77
N GLU A 51 9.87 3.67 -0.98
CA GLU A 51 11.15 3.07 -1.40
C GLU A 51 11.63 2.04 -0.39
N ALA A 52 12.06 0.88 -0.89
CA ALA A 52 12.77 -0.10 -0.07
C ALA A 52 13.69 -0.98 -0.92
N GLY A 53 14.97 -1.02 -0.54
CA GLY A 53 15.98 -1.84 -1.22
C GLY A 53 16.07 -1.52 -2.72
N GLU A 54 15.69 -2.50 -3.55
CA GLU A 54 15.81 -2.44 -5.02
C GLU A 54 14.50 -2.00 -5.72
N TRP A 55 13.47 -1.60 -4.97
CA TRP A 55 12.19 -1.18 -5.55
C TRP A 55 11.74 0.19 -5.06
N HIS A 56 10.97 0.87 -5.91
CA HIS A 56 10.25 2.10 -5.60
C HIS A 56 8.81 2.02 -6.13
N ILE A 57 7.90 2.71 -5.46
CA ILE A 57 6.51 2.91 -5.88
C ILE A 57 6.22 4.40 -5.87
N HIS A 58 5.64 4.89 -6.95
CA HIS A 58 5.03 6.22 -7.02
C HIS A 58 3.50 6.05 -6.98
N LEU A 59 2.89 6.40 -5.85
CA LEU A 59 1.44 6.37 -5.68
C LEU A 59 0.86 7.77 -5.84
N ASP A 60 -0.04 7.93 -6.80
CA ASP A 60 -0.75 9.18 -7.05
C ASP A 60 -1.91 9.32 -6.05
N MET A 61 -1.70 10.15 -5.03
CA MET A 61 -2.62 10.35 -3.91
C MET A 61 -3.94 10.97 -4.35
N ASP A 62 -3.93 11.79 -5.41
CA ASP A 62 -5.15 12.43 -5.93
C ASP A 62 -6.05 11.44 -6.67
N SER A 63 -5.51 10.28 -7.07
CA SER A 63 -6.25 9.22 -7.75
C SER A 63 -6.98 8.27 -6.79
N ILE A 64 -6.69 8.34 -5.48
CA ILE A 64 -7.28 7.47 -4.47
C ILE A 64 -8.72 7.91 -4.20
N ALA A 65 -9.67 7.06 -4.58
CA ALA A 65 -11.09 7.27 -4.30
C ALA A 65 -11.49 6.72 -2.92
N GLY A 66 -10.79 5.69 -2.44
CA GLY A 66 -10.99 5.15 -1.10
C GLY A 66 -10.02 4.03 -0.71
N ALA A 67 -10.20 3.55 0.51
CA ALA A 67 -9.48 2.40 1.05
C ALA A 67 -10.48 1.37 1.60
N GLN A 68 -10.13 0.10 1.50
CA GLN A 68 -10.91 -1.00 2.05
C GLN A 68 -10.01 -2.00 2.76
N PHE A 69 -10.41 -2.41 3.96
CA PHE A 69 -9.88 -3.59 4.63
C PHE A 69 -10.78 -4.77 4.27
N VAL A 70 -10.18 -5.79 3.65
CA VAL A 70 -10.87 -7.01 3.24
C VAL A 70 -10.22 -8.18 3.97
N GLU A 71 -11.00 -8.83 4.82
CA GLU A 71 -10.66 -10.13 5.36
C GLU A 71 -11.18 -11.20 4.40
N ASN A 72 -10.33 -12.15 4.01
CA ASN A 72 -10.77 -13.27 3.19
C ASN A 72 -10.54 -14.57 3.96
N SER A 73 -11.63 -15.27 4.25
CA SER A 73 -11.64 -16.52 5.03
C SER A 73 -11.40 -17.79 4.20
N ASN A 74 -11.02 -17.68 2.92
CA ASN A 74 -10.87 -18.85 2.07
C ASN A 74 -9.49 -19.53 2.16
N HIS A 75 -9.54 -20.74 2.72
CA HIS A 75 -8.60 -21.86 2.71
C HIS A 75 -7.23 -21.65 3.40
N ALA A 76 -7.15 -22.23 4.60
CA ALA A 76 -5.99 -22.56 5.42
C ALA A 76 -5.31 -21.42 6.23
N HIS A 77 -5.42 -20.15 5.85
CA HIS A 77 -4.82 -19.05 6.60
C HIS A 77 -5.69 -17.77 6.56
N GLU A 78 -5.99 -17.21 7.74
CA GLU A 78 -6.61 -15.89 7.86
C GLU A 78 -5.61 -14.84 7.31
N SER A 79 -6.05 -14.04 6.32
CA SER A 79 -5.26 -12.93 5.79
C SER A 79 -6.13 -11.68 5.66
N SER A 80 -5.64 -10.57 6.21
CA SER A 80 -6.22 -9.24 6.04
C SER A 80 -5.52 -8.52 4.90
N LYS A 81 -6.28 -7.92 3.99
CA LYS A 81 -5.77 -7.16 2.84
C LYS A 81 -6.23 -5.72 2.94
N ALA A 82 -5.31 -4.76 2.86
CA ALA A 82 -5.63 -3.37 2.61
C ALA A 82 -5.56 -3.11 1.11
N LYS A 83 -6.63 -2.55 0.54
CA LYS A 83 -6.71 -2.19 -0.88
C LYS A 83 -7.04 -0.70 -1.02
N LEU A 84 -6.20 0.00 -1.78
CA LEU A 84 -6.50 1.35 -2.28
C LEU A 84 -7.09 1.22 -3.69
N TYR A 85 -8.12 2.01 -4.01
CA TYR A 85 -8.77 2.02 -5.31
C TYR A 85 -9.27 3.42 -5.69
#